data_AF-A0A2K8Z3I6-F1
#
_entry.id   AF-A0A2K8Z3I6-F1
#
_cell.length_a   1.000
_cell.length_b   1.000
_cell.length_c   1.000
_cell.angle_alpha   90.00
_cell.angle_beta   90.00
_cell.angle_gamma   90.00
#
_symmetry.space_group_name_H-M   'P 1'
#
loop_
_entity.id
_entity.type
_entity.pdbx_description
1 polymer ?
#
loop_
_entity_poly.entity_id
_entity_poly.type
_entity_poly.pdbx_seq_one_letter_code
_entity_poly.pdbx_strand_id
1 'polypeptide(L)'
;MKSTVDNIKNLWFGADTPIRQHKIKLHPELWAACQRVNEGFSPPSGAPHMEQYRKSDRLAFARAVLKELNQQESVSEERSLQLA
;
A
#
# COMPACT_ATOMS: atom_id res chain seq x y z
N MET A 1 0.89 12.69 -3.35
CA MET A 1 2.08 11.82 -3.37
C MET A 1 1.82 10.74 -4.39
N LYS A 2 2.75 10.48 -5.31
CA LYS A 2 2.60 9.34 -6.23
C LYS A 2 2.72 8.03 -5.46
N SER A 3 1.87 7.06 -5.79
CA SER A 3 1.90 5.68 -5.27
C SER A 3 3.13 4.94 -5.81
N THR A 4 4.33 5.28 -5.32
CA THR A 4 5.56 4.58 -5.67
C THR A 4 5.95 3.61 -4.58
N VAL A 5 6.73 2.59 -4.94
CA VAL A 5 7.21 1.56 -4.01
C VAL A 5 7.90 2.16 -2.78
N ASP A 6 8.78 3.14 -2.94
CA ASP A 6 9.46 3.77 -1.81
C ASP A 6 8.54 4.63 -0.95
N ASN A 7 7.57 5.31 -1.56
CA ASN A 7 6.57 6.07 -0.82
C ASN A 7 5.67 5.15 0.02
N ILE A 8 5.25 4.01 -0.52
CA ILE A 8 4.48 3.00 0.21
C ILE A 8 5.31 2.43 1.36
N LYS A 9 6.57 2.07 1.11
CA LYS A 9 7.47 1.56 2.15
C LYS A 9 7.63 2.56 3.30
N ASN A 10 7.87 3.83 2.97
CA ASN A 10 8.07 4.89 3.97
C ASN A 10 6.77 5.21 4.71
N LEU A 11 5.61 5.11 4.04
CA LEU A 11 4.31 5.34 4.67
C LEU A 11 3.95 4.22 5.65
N TRP A 12 4.17 2.96 5.26
CA TRP A 12 3.73 1.80 6.05
C TRP A 12 4.75 1.34 7.09
N PHE A 13 6.04 1.26 6.72
CA PHE A 13 7.11 0.78 7.61
C PHE A 13 7.94 1.91 8.23
N GLY A 14 7.66 3.18 7.91
CA GLY A 14 8.35 4.32 8.51
C GLY A 14 7.93 4.55 9.96
N ALA A 15 8.70 5.33 10.70
CA ALA A 15 8.39 5.68 12.09
C ALA A 15 7.10 6.50 12.21
N ASP A 16 6.40 6.38 13.35
CA ASP A 16 5.23 7.20 13.64
C ASP A 16 5.62 8.64 13.91
N THR A 17 5.50 9.46 12.87
CA THR A 17 5.88 10.88 12.90
C THR A 17 4.69 11.74 12.47
N PRO A 18 4.60 13.00 12.93
CA PRO A 18 3.57 13.93 12.48
C PRO A 18 3.53 14.07 10.95
N ILE A 19 4.70 14.01 10.31
CA ILE A 19 4.84 14.04 8.84
C ILE A 19 4.18 12.82 8.20
N ARG A 20 4.34 11.62 8.79
CA ARG A 20 3.67 10.39 8.31
C ARG A 20 2.16 10.50 8.47
N GLN A 21 1.68 10.94 9.63
CA GLN A 21 0.24 11.15 9.89
C GLN A 21 -0.37 12.16 8.91
N HIS A 22 0.36 13.24 8.60
CA HIS A 22 -0.08 14.20 7.59
C HIS A 22 -0.16 13.56 6.19
N LYS A 23 0.81 12.74 5.80
CA LYS A 23 0.77 11.99 4.52
C LYS A 23 -0.40 11.01 4.44
N ILE A 24 -0.74 10.34 5.54
CA ILE A 24 -1.91 9.45 5.64
C ILE A 24 -3.20 10.25 5.39
N LYS A 25 -3.33 11.42 6.01
CA LYS A 25 -4.51 12.30 5.82
C LYS A 25 -4.64 12.81 4.37
N LEU A 26 -3.53 13.05 3.69
CA LEU A 26 -3.53 13.49 2.29
C LEU A 26 -3.79 12.36 1.29
N HIS A 27 -3.53 11.11 1.68
CA HIS A 27 -3.65 9.92 0.82
C HIS A 27 -4.35 8.77 1.55
N PRO A 28 -5.62 8.96 1.96
CA PRO A 28 -6.39 7.93 2.65
C PRO A 28 -6.57 6.66 1.80
N GLU A 29 -6.66 6.79 0.47
CA GLU A 29 -6.77 5.68 -0.48
C GLU A 29 -5.54 4.75 -0.44
N LEU A 30 -4.35 5.36 -0.37
CA LEU A 30 -3.08 4.64 -0.29
C LEU A 30 -2.95 3.92 1.05
N TRP A 31 -3.37 4.58 2.14
CA TRP A 31 -3.37 3.98 3.46
C TRP A 31 -4.34 2.80 3.56
N ALA A 32 -5.56 2.96 3.04
CA ALA A 32 -6.56 1.90 2.99
C ALA A 32 -6.08 0.69 2.17
N ALA A 33 -5.38 0.91 1.06
CA ALA A 33 -4.78 -0.16 0.28
C ALA A 33 -3.68 -0.91 1.05
N CYS A 34 -2.83 -0.19 1.79
CA CYS A 34 -1.87 -0.85 2.67
C CYS A 34 -2.56 -1.73 3.72
N GLN A 35 -3.65 -1.26 4.32
CA GLN A 35 -4.41 -2.04 5.31
C GLN A 35 -4.99 -3.32 4.70
N ARG A 36 -5.65 -3.23 3.54
CA ARG A 36 -6.23 -4.39 2.84
C ARG A 36 -5.18 -5.41 2.44
N VAL A 37 -4.06 -4.96 1.85
CA VAL A 37 -2.96 -5.88 1.53
C VAL A 37 -2.43 -6.55 2.77
N ASN A 38 -2.28 -5.82 3.89
CA ASN A 38 -1.74 -6.38 5.12
C ASN A 38 -2.58 -7.53 5.71
N GLU A 39 -3.90 -7.52 5.52
CA GLU A 39 -4.78 -8.59 6.01
C GLU A 39 -4.50 -9.95 5.33
N GLY A 40 -4.05 -9.94 4.07
CA GLY A 40 -3.80 -11.17 3.29
C GLY A 40 -2.36 -11.38 2.85
N PHE A 41 -1.43 -10.48 3.22
CA PHE A 41 -0.07 -10.53 2.71
C PHE A 41 0.76 -11.62 3.38
N SER A 42 1.27 -12.54 2.57
CA SER A 42 2.26 -13.54 2.99
C SER A 42 3.66 -13.08 2.58
N PRO A 43 4.55 -12.74 3.53
CA PRO A 43 5.90 -12.32 3.20
C PRO A 43 6.72 -13.48 2.62
N PRO A 44 7.54 -13.26 1.58
CA PRO A 44 8.34 -14.30 0.94
C PRO A 44 9.41 -14.90 1.87
N SER A 45 9.84 -14.18 2.89
CA SER A 45 10.76 -14.72 3.91
C SER A 45 10.09 -15.64 4.94
N GLY A 46 8.75 -15.68 4.99
CA GLY A 46 8.00 -16.36 6.04
C GLY A 46 8.00 -15.64 7.40
N ALA A 47 8.41 -14.37 7.45
CA ALA A 47 8.39 -13.59 8.68
C ALA A 47 6.97 -13.48 9.27
N PRO A 48 6.76 -13.81 10.56
CA PRO A 48 5.43 -13.79 11.18
C PRO A 48 4.91 -12.38 11.50
N HIS A 49 5.82 -11.41 11.69
CA HIS A 49 5.50 -10.05 12.10
C HIS A 49 6.20 -9.03 11.22
N MET A 50 5.54 -7.89 10.98
CA MET A 50 6.06 -6.79 10.15
C MET A 50 7.42 -6.26 10.62
N GLU A 51 7.69 -6.29 11.93
CA GLU A 51 8.98 -5.83 12.49
C GLU A 51 10.15 -6.71 12.00
N GLN A 52 9.87 -7.96 11.63
CA GLN A 52 10.84 -8.92 11.14
C GLN A 52 10.97 -8.90 9.60
N TYR A 53 10.20 -8.04 8.92
CA TYR A 53 10.21 -7.98 7.46
C TYR A 53 11.57 -7.50 6.95
N ARG A 54 12.18 -8.35 6.13
CA ARG A 54 13.41 -8.06 5.39
C ARG A 54 13.13 -7.06 4.28
N LYS A 55 14.21 -6.54 3.68
CA LYS A 55 14.13 -5.63 2.52
C LYS A 55 13.30 -6.23 1.38
N SER A 56 13.39 -7.55 1.15
CA SER A 56 12.59 -8.28 0.17
C SER A 56 11.10 -8.27 0.50
N ASP A 57 10.73 -8.44 1.76
CA ASP A 57 9.33 -8.51 2.20
C ASP A 57 8.67 -7.14 2.07
N ARG A 58 9.37 -6.08 2.51
CA ARG A 58 8.89 -4.70 2.38
C ARG A 58 8.72 -4.30 0.90
N LEU A 59 9.60 -4.78 0.03
CA LEU A 59 9.50 -4.56 -1.42
C LEU A 59 8.31 -5.32 -2.02
N ALA A 60 8.13 -6.58 -1.65
CA ALA A 60 7.00 -7.40 -2.11
C ALA A 60 5.66 -6.81 -1.64
N PHE A 61 5.58 -6.37 -0.38
CA PHE A 61 4.42 -5.69 0.17
C PHE A 61 4.07 -4.43 -0.62
N ALA A 62 5.05 -3.55 -0.84
CA ALA A 62 4.82 -2.31 -1.57
C ALA A 62 4.40 -2.54 -3.03
N ARG A 63 4.89 -3.61 -3.67
CA ARG A 63 4.42 -4.02 -5.00
C ARG A 63 3.00 -4.56 -4.97
N ALA A 64 2.63 -5.32 -3.94
CA ALA A 64 1.26 -5.81 -3.78
C ALA A 64 0.26 -4.65 -3.59
N VAL A 65 0.60 -3.66 -2.75
CA VAL A 65 -0.20 -2.44 -2.58
C VAL A 65 -0.33 -1.67 -3.89
N LEU A 66 0.76 -1.50 -4.62
CA LEU A 66 0.72 -0.81 -5.91
C LEU A 66 -0.19 -1.54 -6.91
N LYS A 67 -0.13 -2.86 -6.98
CA LYS A 67 -1.00 -3.68 -7.83
C LYS A 67 -2.47 -3.49 -7.44
N GLU A 68 -2.79 -3.52 -6.15
CA GLU A 68 -4.16 -3.32 -5.67
C GLU A 68 -4.72 -1.95 -6.07
N LEU A 69 -3.93 -0.88 -5.94
CA LEU A 69 -4.34 0.47 -6.33
C LEU A 69 -4.61 0.60 -7.82
N ASN A 70 -3.74 0.03 -8.67
CA ASN A 70 -3.94 0.04 -10.13
C ASN A 70 -5.18 -0.80 -10.53
N GLN A 71 -5.45 -1.88 -9.80
CA GLN A 71 -6.67 -2.68 -10.01
C GLN A 71 -7.95 -1.93 -9.60
N GLN A 72 -7.88 -1.04 -8.61
CA GLN A 72 -9.03 -0.19 -8.24
C GLN A 72 -9.25 0.98 -9.21
N GLU A 73 -8.18 1.51 -9.79
CA GLU A 73 -8.26 2.57 -10.80
C GLU A 73 -8.95 2.04 -12.08
N SER A 74 -8.52 0.87 -12.57
CA SER A 74 -9.11 0.22 -13.75
C SER A 74 -10.60 -0.15 -13.56
N VAL A 75 -10.98 -0.66 -12.38
CA VAL A 75 -12.39 -0.95 -12.06
C VAL A 75 -13.24 0.33 -11.95
N SER A 76 -12.66 1.45 -11.54
CA SER A 76 -13.37 2.74 -11.45
C SER A 76 -13.60 3.37 -12.83
N GLU A 77 -12.66 3.22 -13.76
CA GLU A 77 -12.84 3.66 -15.16
C GLU A 77 -13.89 2.81 -15.89
N GLU A 78 -13.88 1.49 -15.73
CA GLU A 78 -14.87 0.60 -16.36
C GLU A 78 -16.30 0.81 -15.82
N ARG A 79 -16.48 1.08 -14.52
CA ARG A 79 -17.80 1.40 -13.95
C ARG A 79 -18.34 2.76 -14.38
N SER A 80 -17.45 3.73 -14.64
CA SER A 80 -17.86 5.08 -15.08
C SER A 80 -18.38 5.08 -16.52
N LEU A 81 -17.92 4.14 -17.35
CA LEU A 81 -18.34 4.00 -18.75
C LEU A 81 -19.64 3.20 -18.94
N GLN A 82 -20.08 2.42 -17.94
CA GLN A 82 -21.34 1.66 -18.02
C GLN A 82 -22.57 2.44 -17.54
N LEU A 83 -22.39 3.68 -17.07
CA LEU A 83 -23.44 4.55 -16.54
C LEU A 83 -23.67 5.82 -17.38
N ALA A 84 -23.04 5.92 -18.55
CA ALA A 84 -23.21 7.00 -19.53
C ALA A 84 -24.00 6.52 -20.75
#